data_AF-A0A085LQH9-F1
#
_entry.id   AF-A0A085LQH9-F1
#
_cell.length_a   1.000
_cell.length_b   1.000
_cell.length_c   1.000
_cell.angle_alpha   90.00
_cell.angle_beta   90.00
_cell.angle_gamma   90.00
#
_symmetry.space_group_name_H-M   'P 1'
#
loop_
_entity.id
_entity.type
_entity.pdbx_description
1 polymer ?
#
loop_
_entity_poly.entity_id
_entity_poly.type
_entity_poly.pdbx_seq_one_letter_code
_entity_poly.pdbx_strand_id
1 'polypeptide(L)'
;MIGILHGMVNRALAICDQEYLEEELRHIRRTFEDNGYPARLIKSVIRRTLEGRTRETRPTAGPRLILPYYAGLGEKIKRQRNRLGFKVWFKGNKNLRSILRNDKEKVPPDRCPGVVYAITCACSASYIGETGNTLAHRYQEHMKSLTWYRNAANRLNGVPSRTQRGRPSTLEPRAAMEQATQTSAVAQHAAECERPLQAKVLCKERHFMIRKIKEALYIKHNPHINRDRGTAVSDFWTNIVRATNCRRLYELRAPGE
;
A
#
# COMPACT_ATOMS: atom_id res chain seq x y z
N MET A 1 -26.34 7.58 34.60
CA MET A 1 -27.43 6.88 35.33
C MET A 1 -28.20 5.88 34.46
N ILE A 2 -28.84 6.29 33.34
CA ILE A 2 -29.51 5.36 32.38
C ILE A 2 -28.57 4.24 31.89
N GLY A 3 -27.28 4.53 31.75
CA GLY A 3 -26.27 3.56 31.36
C GLY A 3 -26.06 2.40 32.35
N ILE A 4 -26.33 2.60 33.65
CA ILE A 4 -26.20 1.54 34.67
C ILE A 4 -27.34 0.55 34.52
N LEU A 5 -28.59 1.03 34.45
CA LEU A 5 -29.76 0.19 34.19
C LEU A 5 -29.62 -0.57 32.87
N HIS A 6 -29.20 0.11 31.80
CA HIS A 6 -28.93 -0.52 30.51
C HIS A 6 -27.82 -1.59 30.62
N GLY A 7 -26.75 -1.33 31.37
CA GLY A 7 -25.67 -2.29 31.60
C GLY A 7 -26.12 -3.53 32.39
N MET A 8 -26.92 -3.34 33.43
CA MET A 8 -27.46 -4.45 34.24
C MET A 8 -28.44 -5.31 33.45
N VAL A 9 -29.35 -4.71 32.68
CA VAL A 9 -30.27 -5.44 31.79
C VAL A 9 -29.50 -6.21 30.72
N ASN A 10 -28.48 -5.62 30.10
CA ASN A 10 -27.66 -6.33 29.10
C ASN A 10 -26.86 -7.49 29.70
N ARG A 11 -26.36 -7.34 30.93
CA ARG A 11 -25.67 -8.41 31.65
C ARG A 11 -26.62 -9.56 31.99
N ALA A 12 -27.81 -9.25 32.52
CA ALA A 12 -28.85 -10.25 32.78
C ALA A 12 -29.19 -11.04 31.51
N LEU A 13 -29.38 -10.35 30.39
CA LEU A 13 -29.63 -10.98 29.08
C LEU A 13 -28.44 -11.77 28.50
N ALA A 14 -27.22 -11.56 29.00
CA ALA A 14 -26.02 -12.22 28.49
C ALA A 14 -25.55 -13.39 29.35
N ILE A 15 -25.89 -13.39 30.64
CA ILE A 15 -25.33 -14.34 31.62
C ILE A 15 -26.43 -15.22 32.25
N CYS A 16 -27.67 -14.74 32.37
CA CYS A 16 -28.73 -15.52 33.00
C CYS A 16 -29.34 -16.54 32.05
N ASP A 17 -29.63 -17.74 32.57
CA ASP A 17 -30.43 -18.75 31.87
C ASP A 17 -31.88 -18.28 31.69
N GLN A 18 -32.54 -18.80 30.66
CA GLN A 18 -33.88 -18.39 30.25
C GLN A 18 -34.92 -18.47 31.38
N GLU A 19 -34.75 -19.44 32.29
CA GLU A 19 -35.66 -19.71 33.41
C GLU A 19 -35.58 -18.65 34.51
N TYR A 20 -34.40 -18.05 34.75
CA TYR A 20 -34.18 -17.05 35.80
C TYR A 20 -34.20 -15.60 35.28
N LEU A 21 -34.27 -15.43 33.96
CA LEU A 21 -34.19 -14.11 33.33
C LEU A 21 -35.34 -13.19 33.74
N GLU A 22 -36.57 -13.70 33.86
CA GLU A 22 -37.72 -12.89 34.29
C GLU A 22 -37.63 -12.47 35.77
N GLU A 23 -37.04 -13.32 36.61
CA GLU A 23 -36.80 -13.04 38.03
C GLU A 23 -35.72 -11.97 38.19
N GLU A 24 -34.63 -12.08 37.44
CA GLU A 24 -33.56 -11.09 37.44
C GLU A 24 -34.04 -9.73 36.90
N LEU A 25 -34.85 -9.70 35.83
CA LEU A 25 -35.44 -8.46 35.33
C LEU A 25 -36.43 -7.84 36.34
N ARG A 26 -37.16 -8.65 37.10
CA ARG A 26 -38.00 -8.19 38.22
C ARG A 26 -37.16 -7.63 39.36
N HIS A 27 -36.05 -8.29 39.70
CA HIS A 27 -35.11 -7.84 40.73
C HIS A 27 -34.49 -6.49 40.37
N ILE A 28 -33.95 -6.36 39.14
CA ILE A 28 -33.42 -5.10 38.61
C ILE A 28 -34.51 -4.01 38.66
N ARG A 29 -35.74 -4.34 38.26
CA ARG A 29 -36.84 -3.36 38.30
C ARG A 29 -37.12 -2.86 39.72
N ARG A 30 -37.22 -3.75 40.71
CA ARG A 30 -37.46 -3.39 42.11
C ARG A 30 -36.33 -2.54 42.68
N THR A 31 -35.09 -2.96 42.49
CA THR A 31 -33.92 -2.22 42.99
C THR A 31 -33.86 -0.78 42.45
N PHE A 32 -34.25 -0.55 41.19
CA PHE A 32 -34.32 0.82 40.65
C PHE A 32 -35.59 1.56 41.09
N GLU A 33 -36.72 0.90 41.31
CA GLU A 33 -37.92 1.52 41.89
C GLU A 33 -37.66 1.99 43.34
N ASP A 34 -36.98 1.16 44.15
CA ASP A 34 -36.62 1.44 45.55
C ASP A 34 -35.60 2.59 45.68
N ASN A 35 -34.74 2.75 44.67
CA ASN A 35 -33.82 3.89 44.57
C ASN A 35 -34.49 5.16 43.99
N GLY A 36 -35.82 5.20 43.87
CA GLY A 36 -36.58 6.39 43.49
C GLY A 36 -36.64 6.69 41.99
N TYR A 37 -36.30 5.74 41.12
CA TYR A 37 -36.34 5.96 39.68
C TYR A 37 -37.77 5.82 39.13
N PRO A 38 -38.20 6.68 38.17
CA PRO A 38 -39.53 6.60 37.59
C PRO A 38 -39.78 5.28 36.87
N ALA A 39 -40.85 4.57 37.22
CA ALA A 39 -41.22 3.28 36.60
C ALA A 39 -41.37 3.35 35.07
N ARG A 40 -41.76 4.51 34.52
CA ARG A 40 -41.84 4.74 33.07
C ARG A 40 -40.47 4.68 32.40
N LEU A 41 -39.43 5.23 33.04
CA LEU A 41 -38.06 5.19 32.54
C LEU A 41 -37.53 3.76 32.56
N ILE A 42 -37.76 3.03 33.66
CA ILE A 42 -37.31 1.65 33.84
C ILE A 42 -37.92 0.74 32.76
N LYS A 43 -39.25 0.78 32.62
CA LYS A 43 -39.98 0.02 31.58
C LYS A 43 -39.50 0.38 30.18
N SER A 44 -39.26 1.67 29.91
CA SER A 44 -38.77 2.11 28.59
C SER A 44 -37.37 1.57 28.28
N VAL A 45 -36.46 1.51 29.26
CA VAL A 45 -35.08 1.05 29.03
C VAL A 45 -35.06 -0.47 28.85
N ILE A 46 -35.79 -1.21 29.68
CA ILE A 46 -35.90 -2.68 29.55
C ILE A 46 -36.47 -3.05 28.17
N ARG A 47 -37.61 -2.46 27.78
CA ARG A 47 -38.24 -2.70 26.47
C ARG A 47 -37.28 -2.40 25.31
N ARG A 48 -36.62 -1.25 25.31
CA ARG A 48 -35.71 -0.83 24.24
C ARG A 48 -34.47 -1.73 24.14
N THR A 49 -34.07 -2.35 25.24
CA THR A 49 -32.92 -3.26 25.29
C THR A 49 -33.29 -4.65 24.76
N LEU A 50 -34.49 -5.15 25.11
CA LEU A 50 -35.05 -6.39 24.58
C LEU A 50 -35.31 -6.29 23.06
N GLU A 51 -35.93 -5.21 22.60
CA GLU A 51 -36.18 -4.93 21.17
C GLU A 51 -34.90 -4.64 20.38
N GLY A 52 -33.86 -4.13 21.05
CA GLY A 52 -32.57 -3.82 20.45
C GLY A 52 -31.77 -5.05 20.00
N ARG A 53 -31.95 -6.20 20.66
CA ARG A 53 -31.33 -7.49 20.27
C ARG A 53 -32.01 -8.13 19.05
N THR A 54 -33.31 -7.93 18.87
CA THR A 54 -34.07 -8.46 17.72
C THR A 54 -33.71 -7.74 16.43
N ARG A 55 -33.12 -6.54 16.52
CA ARG A 55 -32.35 -5.97 15.41
C ARG A 55 -31.03 -6.70 15.32
N GLU A 56 -31.06 -7.93 14.80
CA GLU A 56 -29.88 -8.48 14.14
C GLU A 56 -29.34 -7.39 13.24
N THR A 57 -28.14 -6.89 13.55
CA THR A 57 -27.38 -6.13 12.57
C THR A 57 -27.15 -7.08 11.42
N ARG A 58 -28.06 -7.06 10.44
CA ARG A 58 -27.95 -7.79 9.19
C ARG A 58 -26.48 -7.67 8.78
N PRO A 59 -25.74 -8.76 8.63
CA PRO A 59 -24.38 -8.68 8.11
C PRO A 59 -24.53 -8.04 6.73
N THR A 60 -24.25 -6.74 6.65
CA THR A 60 -24.31 -6.03 5.37
C THR A 60 -23.18 -6.64 4.56
N ALA A 61 -23.54 -7.59 3.68
CA ALA A 61 -22.67 -8.34 2.78
C ALA A 61 -22.18 -7.40 1.67
N GLY A 62 -21.49 -6.34 2.08
CA GLY A 62 -21.00 -5.28 1.22
C GLY A 62 -19.49 -5.13 1.36
N PRO A 63 -18.80 -4.72 0.29
CA PRO A 63 -17.36 -4.49 0.34
C PRO A 63 -17.01 -3.46 1.42
N ARG A 64 -15.89 -3.70 2.13
CA ARG A 64 -15.38 -2.80 3.17
C ARG A 64 -14.29 -1.89 2.59
N LEU A 65 -14.58 -0.61 2.51
CA LEU A 65 -13.65 0.43 2.09
C LEU A 65 -12.92 1.02 3.30
N ILE A 66 -11.59 1.02 3.25
CA ILE A 66 -10.72 1.66 4.25
C ILE A 66 -10.07 2.88 3.61
N LEU A 67 -10.39 4.07 4.11
CA LEU A 67 -9.99 5.34 3.51
C LEU A 67 -9.36 6.25 4.57
N PRO A 68 -8.37 7.10 4.27
CA PRO A 68 -7.98 8.18 5.16
C PRO A 68 -9.16 9.13 5.40
N TYR A 69 -9.31 9.66 6.61
CA TYR A 69 -10.33 10.66 6.89
C TYR A 69 -9.91 12.03 6.33
N TYR A 70 -10.76 12.60 5.47
CA TYR A 70 -10.66 13.98 5.01
C TYR A 70 -11.95 14.69 5.36
N ALA A 71 -11.87 15.79 6.12
CA ALA A 71 -13.03 16.54 6.57
C ALA A 71 -13.87 17.01 5.37
N GLY A 72 -15.19 16.86 5.46
CA GLY A 72 -16.14 17.19 4.40
C GLY A 72 -16.31 16.08 3.36
N LEU A 73 -15.21 15.48 2.88
CA LEU A 73 -15.26 14.38 1.91
C LEU A 73 -15.64 13.05 2.56
N GLY A 74 -15.06 12.75 3.73
CA GLY A 74 -15.32 11.52 4.47
C GLY A 74 -16.80 11.39 4.82
N GLU A 75 -17.43 12.46 5.32
CA GLU A 75 -18.85 12.48 5.63
C GLU A 75 -19.70 12.22 4.40
N LYS A 76 -19.38 12.86 3.27
CA LYS A 76 -20.10 12.68 1.99
C LYS A 76 -20.01 11.23 1.54
N ILE A 77 -18.83 10.61 1.57
CA ILE A 77 -18.63 9.20 1.21
C ILE A 77 -19.39 8.28 2.18
N LYS A 78 -19.34 8.56 3.49
CA LYS A 78 -20.05 7.79 4.52
C LYS A 78 -21.57 7.88 4.35
N ARG A 79 -22.12 9.00 3.89
CA ARG A 79 -23.56 9.14 3.59
C ARG A 79 -23.98 8.27 2.40
N GLN A 80 -23.15 8.17 1.36
CA GLN A 80 -23.46 7.36 0.18
C GLN A 80 -23.44 5.85 0.46
N ARG A 81 -22.81 5.42 1.56
CA ARG A 81 -22.68 4.01 1.94
C ARG A 81 -24.03 3.27 2.00
N ASN A 82 -25.08 3.94 2.49
CA ASN A 82 -26.40 3.33 2.68
C ASN A 82 -27.12 3.12 1.34
N ARG A 83 -26.87 3.99 0.35
CA ARG A 83 -27.44 3.90 -1.00
C ARG A 83 -26.74 2.84 -1.84
N LEU A 84 -25.42 2.73 -1.70
CA LEU A 84 -24.57 1.88 -2.54
C LEU A 84 -24.17 0.55 -1.87
N GLY A 85 -24.63 0.28 -0.65
CA GLY A 85 -24.47 -1.02 0.00
C GLY A 85 -23.04 -1.37 0.43
N PHE A 86 -22.17 -0.41 0.73
CA PHE A 86 -20.80 -0.67 1.21
C PHE A 86 -20.56 -0.16 2.64
N LYS A 87 -19.50 -0.65 3.29
CA LYS A 87 -19.05 -0.14 4.61
C LYS A 87 -17.82 0.73 4.44
N VAL A 88 -17.79 1.88 5.12
CA VAL A 88 -16.63 2.79 5.13
C VAL A 88 -16.01 2.82 6.51
N TRP A 89 -14.71 2.57 6.57
CA TRP A 89 -13.88 2.70 7.75
C TRP A 89 -12.83 3.76 7.48
N PHE A 90 -12.66 4.69 8.42
CA PHE A 90 -11.60 5.69 8.30
C PHE A 90 -10.33 5.21 9.00
N LYS A 91 -9.21 5.26 8.28
CA LYS A 91 -7.89 5.06 8.85
C LYS A 91 -7.53 6.29 9.68
N GLY A 92 -7.24 6.08 10.96
CA GLY A 92 -6.76 7.14 11.84
C GLY A 92 -5.41 7.70 11.38
N ASN A 93 -5.17 8.98 11.70
CA ASN A 93 -3.88 9.61 11.49
C ASN A 93 -2.79 8.91 12.33
N LYS A 94 -1.53 9.17 11.97
CA LYS A 94 -0.38 8.74 12.78
C LYS A 94 -0.58 9.20 14.22
N ASN A 95 -0.40 8.30 15.18
CA ASN A 95 -0.53 8.64 16.59
C ASN A 95 0.60 9.61 17.01
N LEU A 96 0.32 10.50 17.97
CA LEU A 96 1.30 11.43 18.53
C LEU A 96 2.59 10.71 18.94
N ARG A 97 2.48 9.52 19.53
CA ARG A 97 3.62 8.66 19.88
C ARG A 97 4.54 8.39 18.68
N SER A 98 4.03 8.07 17.50
CA SER A 98 4.82 7.82 16.28
C SER A 98 5.40 9.07 15.64
N ILE A 99 4.86 10.25 15.98
CA ILE A 99 5.38 11.54 15.52
C ILE A 99 6.50 11.99 16.46
N LEU A 100 6.29 11.87 17.77
CA LEU A 100 7.16 12.38 18.81
C LEU A 100 8.31 11.42 19.15
N ARG A 101 8.10 10.10 19.11
CA ARG A 101 9.20 9.14 19.29
C ARG A 101 9.98 9.00 17.99
N ASN A 102 11.21 9.52 18.02
CA ASN A 102 12.28 9.24 17.07
C ASN A 102 13.41 8.48 17.79
N ASP A 103 13.05 7.42 18.50
CA ASP A 103 13.98 6.56 19.25
C ASP A 103 14.92 5.74 18.35
N LYS A 104 14.63 5.69 17.05
CA LYS A 104 15.49 5.07 16.04
C LYS A 104 16.15 6.13 15.18
N GLU A 105 17.44 5.97 14.94
CA GLU A 105 18.16 6.73 13.92
C GLU A 105 17.43 6.60 12.57
N LYS A 106 17.11 7.75 11.98
CA LYS A 106 16.48 7.78 10.67
C LYS A 106 17.55 7.47 9.64
N VAL A 107 17.36 6.34 8.94
CA VAL A 107 18.19 6.02 7.78
C VAL A 107 18.13 7.20 6.79
N PRO A 108 19.28 7.70 6.33
CA PRO A 108 19.35 8.75 5.33
C PRO A 108 18.47 8.45 4.11
N PRO A 109 17.89 9.46 3.46
CA PRO A 109 16.92 9.25 2.39
C PRO A 109 17.42 8.40 1.21
N ASP A 110 18.71 8.46 0.94
CA ASP A 110 19.49 7.75 -0.09
C ASP A 110 19.72 6.26 0.24
N ARG A 111 19.72 5.89 1.51
CA ARG A 111 19.91 4.50 1.97
C ARG A 111 18.60 3.79 2.34
N CYS A 112 17.47 4.43 2.09
CA CYS A 112 16.17 3.85 2.41
C CYS A 112 15.83 2.66 1.49
N PRO A 113 15.49 1.48 2.03
CA PRO A 113 14.89 0.38 1.27
C PRO A 113 13.43 0.68 0.88
N GLY A 114 12.89 -0.10 -0.06
CA GLY A 114 11.48 0.01 -0.45
C GLY A 114 11.21 1.25 -1.28
N VAL A 115 11.83 1.33 -2.46
CA VAL A 115 11.72 2.50 -3.34
C VAL A 115 11.26 2.09 -4.73
N VAL A 116 10.47 2.95 -5.37
CA VAL A 116 10.28 2.95 -6.82
C VAL A 116 11.29 3.93 -7.39
N TYR A 117 12.03 3.51 -8.40
CA TYR A 117 13.13 4.26 -8.99
C TYR A 117 13.04 4.28 -10.51
N ALA A 118 13.75 5.22 -11.11
CA ALA A 118 14.02 5.25 -12.53
C ALA A 118 15.52 5.21 -12.78
N ILE A 119 15.94 4.51 -13.83
CA ILE A 119 17.28 4.63 -14.41
C ILE A 119 17.11 5.29 -15.78
N THR A 120 17.61 6.51 -15.91
CA THR A 120 17.53 7.30 -17.14
C THR A 120 18.86 7.27 -17.86
N CYS A 121 18.82 7.13 -19.18
CA CYS A 121 19.97 7.25 -20.07
C CYS A 121 19.96 8.63 -20.75
N ALA A 122 21.13 9.15 -21.11
CA ALA A 122 21.23 10.39 -21.87
C ALA A 122 20.67 10.30 -23.31
N CYS A 123 20.17 9.13 -23.75
CA CYS A 123 19.36 8.99 -24.97
C CYS A 123 17.84 9.11 -24.73
N SER A 124 17.43 9.59 -23.54
CA SER A 124 16.02 9.73 -23.12
C SER A 124 15.29 8.41 -22.85
N ALA A 125 15.98 7.27 -22.94
CA ALA A 125 15.45 5.99 -22.48
C ALA A 125 15.37 5.97 -20.94
N SER A 126 14.26 5.46 -20.40
CA SER A 126 14.07 5.29 -18.97
C SER A 126 13.60 3.89 -18.61
N TYR A 127 14.26 3.26 -17.65
CA TYR A 127 13.78 2.05 -17.01
C TYR A 127 13.13 2.43 -15.68
N ILE A 128 11.99 1.84 -15.36
CA ILE A 128 11.26 2.07 -14.11
C ILE A 128 11.18 0.75 -13.36
N GLY A 129 11.55 0.73 -12.09
CA GLY A 129 11.51 -0.48 -11.30
C GLY A 129 11.22 -0.22 -9.84
N GLU A 130 10.86 -1.28 -9.12
CA GLU A 130 10.85 -1.29 -7.67
C GLU A 130 12.00 -2.10 -7.08
N THR A 131 12.40 -1.73 -5.87
CA THR A 131 13.31 -2.55 -5.07
C THR A 131 12.89 -2.56 -3.60
N GLY A 132 12.93 -3.75 -3.01
CA GLY A 132 12.89 -3.91 -1.55
C GLY A 132 14.20 -3.52 -0.87
N ASN A 133 15.32 -3.52 -1.60
CA ASN A 133 16.64 -3.12 -1.12
C ASN A 133 16.90 -1.63 -1.38
N THR A 134 18.12 -1.17 -1.13
CA THR A 134 18.55 0.20 -1.47
C THR A 134 18.67 0.39 -2.98
N LEU A 135 18.50 1.62 -3.46
CA LEU A 135 18.70 1.95 -4.88
C LEU A 135 20.12 1.63 -5.34
N ALA A 136 21.12 1.94 -4.51
CA ALA A 136 22.52 1.66 -4.81
C ALA A 136 22.77 0.17 -5.04
N HIS A 137 22.21 -0.71 -4.19
CA HIS A 137 22.31 -2.15 -4.37
C HIS A 137 21.68 -2.59 -5.70
N ARG A 138 20.47 -2.10 -5.99
CA ARG A 138 19.77 -2.50 -7.22
C ARG A 138 20.47 -1.99 -8.48
N TYR A 139 21.01 -0.79 -8.44
CA TYR A 139 21.82 -0.23 -9.52
C TYR A 139 23.09 -1.08 -9.76
N GLN A 140 23.79 -1.49 -8.70
CA GLN A 140 24.95 -2.38 -8.83
C GLN A 140 24.60 -3.74 -9.46
N GLU A 141 23.43 -4.29 -9.18
CA GLU A 141 22.97 -5.53 -9.83
C GLU A 141 22.81 -5.34 -11.35
N HIS A 142 22.24 -4.22 -11.79
CA HIS A 142 22.19 -3.87 -13.21
C HIS A 142 23.60 -3.72 -13.82
N MET A 143 24.52 -3.07 -13.11
CA MET A 143 25.90 -2.90 -13.58
C MET A 143 26.68 -4.22 -13.63
N LYS A 144 26.39 -5.16 -12.72
CA LYS A 144 26.96 -6.52 -12.78
C LYS A 144 26.48 -7.27 -14.02
N SER A 145 25.20 -7.20 -14.38
CA SER A 145 24.70 -7.77 -15.63
C SER A 145 25.36 -7.14 -16.85
N LEU A 146 25.55 -5.81 -16.88
CA LEU A 146 26.26 -5.13 -17.96
C LEU A 146 27.74 -5.51 -18.04
N THR A 147 28.40 -5.64 -16.89
CA THR A 147 29.80 -6.08 -16.81
C THR A 147 29.95 -7.52 -17.30
N TRP A 148 29.00 -8.39 -16.95
CA TRP A 148 28.94 -9.76 -17.45
C TRP A 148 28.80 -9.80 -18.98
N TYR A 149 27.89 -9.00 -19.54
CA TYR A 149 27.74 -8.83 -20.98
C TYR A 149 29.06 -8.38 -21.64
N ARG A 150 29.68 -7.31 -21.13
CA ARG A 150 30.95 -6.76 -21.66
C ARG A 150 32.08 -7.78 -21.60
N ASN A 151 32.17 -8.56 -20.52
CA ASN A 151 33.16 -9.62 -20.39
C ASN A 151 32.95 -10.74 -21.41
N ALA A 152 31.70 -11.13 -21.67
CA ALA A 152 31.37 -12.12 -22.68
C ALA A 152 31.65 -11.60 -24.10
N ALA A 153 31.33 -10.33 -24.38
CA ALA A 153 31.68 -9.67 -25.65
C ALA A 153 33.19 -9.60 -25.87
N ASN A 154 33.96 -9.24 -24.83
CA ASN A 154 35.42 -9.21 -24.90
C ASN A 154 36.02 -10.60 -25.18
N ARG A 155 35.46 -11.68 -24.60
CA ARG A 155 35.86 -13.06 -24.91
C ARG A 155 35.59 -13.42 -26.37
N LEU A 156 34.44 -13.01 -26.91
CA LEU A 156 34.09 -13.23 -28.31
C LEU A 156 35.08 -12.50 -29.25
N ASN A 157 35.52 -11.30 -28.85
CA ASN A 157 36.47 -10.48 -29.61
C ASN A 157 37.95 -10.84 -29.36
N GLY A 158 38.25 -11.89 -28.59
CA GLY A 158 39.61 -12.32 -28.29
C GLY A 158 40.42 -11.35 -27.40
N VAL A 159 39.76 -10.41 -26.71
CA VAL A 159 40.43 -9.41 -25.87
C VAL A 159 40.81 -10.05 -24.52
N PRO A 160 42.10 -9.99 -24.10
CA PRO A 160 42.53 -10.58 -22.84
C PRO A 160 41.87 -9.89 -21.64
N SER A 161 41.25 -10.68 -20.77
CA SER A 161 40.62 -10.18 -19.55
C SER A 161 41.70 -9.87 -18.50
N ARG A 162 41.93 -8.58 -18.21
CA ARG A 162 43.02 -8.11 -17.32
C ARG A 162 42.86 -8.51 -15.85
N THR A 163 41.68 -8.96 -15.42
CA THR A 163 41.39 -9.24 -14.00
C THR A 163 40.28 -10.30 -13.84
N GLN A 164 40.58 -11.59 -14.01
CA GLN A 164 39.66 -12.65 -13.57
C GLN A 164 40.21 -13.33 -12.31
N ARG A 165 39.62 -13.03 -11.15
CA ARG A 165 39.60 -13.95 -10.01
C ARG A 165 38.26 -14.68 -10.03
N GLY A 166 38.28 -16.00 -10.03
CA GLY A 166 37.09 -16.87 -9.97
C GLY A 166 36.92 -17.78 -11.20
N ARG A 167 35.92 -18.66 -11.12
CA ARG A 167 35.62 -19.65 -12.16
C ARG A 167 35.10 -18.96 -13.43
N PRO A 168 35.70 -19.19 -14.61
CA PRO A 168 35.15 -18.72 -15.87
C PRO A 168 33.72 -19.25 -16.08
N SER A 169 32.82 -18.42 -16.62
CA SER A 169 31.55 -18.94 -17.15
C SER A 169 31.82 -20.02 -18.18
N THR A 170 31.18 -21.19 -18.01
CA THR A 170 31.24 -22.35 -18.92
C THR A 170 30.43 -22.13 -20.20
N LEU A 171 29.59 -21.09 -20.23
CA LEU A 171 28.72 -20.82 -21.38
C LEU A 171 29.52 -20.22 -22.54
N GLU A 172 29.11 -20.59 -23.75
CA GLU A 172 29.58 -19.96 -24.98
C GLU A 172 29.39 -18.43 -24.92
N PRO A 173 30.35 -17.62 -25.42
CA PRO A 173 30.30 -16.17 -25.26
C PRO A 173 28.99 -15.53 -25.74
N ARG A 174 28.44 -15.98 -26.87
CA ARG A 174 27.15 -15.46 -27.39
C ARG A 174 25.99 -15.79 -26.46
N ALA A 175 25.92 -17.02 -25.95
CA ALA A 175 24.88 -17.43 -25.01
C ALA A 175 25.01 -16.68 -23.68
N ALA A 176 26.24 -16.43 -23.21
CA ALA A 176 26.49 -15.64 -22.01
C ALA A 176 26.05 -14.17 -22.20
N MET A 177 26.30 -13.57 -23.37
CA MET A 177 25.81 -12.23 -23.72
C MET A 177 24.28 -12.18 -23.71
N GLU A 178 23.62 -13.15 -24.36
CA GLU A 178 22.16 -13.22 -24.40
C GLU A 178 21.55 -13.41 -23.00
N GLN A 179 22.12 -14.27 -22.17
CA GLN A 179 21.64 -14.46 -20.81
C GLN A 179 21.82 -13.17 -19.99
N ALA A 180 22.95 -12.47 -20.15
CA ALA A 180 23.20 -11.20 -19.47
C ALA A 180 22.16 -10.14 -19.87
N THR A 181 21.84 -10.00 -21.15
CA THR A 181 20.78 -9.08 -21.58
C THR A 181 19.43 -9.52 -21.03
N GLN A 182 19.07 -10.80 -21.09
CA GLN A 182 17.81 -11.32 -20.54
C GLN A 182 17.64 -11.08 -19.04
N THR A 183 18.71 -11.00 -18.23
CA THR A 183 18.56 -10.67 -16.80
C THR A 183 18.16 -9.22 -16.52
N SER A 184 18.44 -8.28 -17.42
CA SER A 184 18.18 -6.86 -17.19
C SER A 184 17.90 -6.07 -18.46
N ALA A 185 16.73 -5.43 -18.52
CA ALA A 185 16.39 -4.47 -19.57
C ALA A 185 17.36 -3.28 -19.62
N VAL A 186 17.88 -2.84 -18.47
CA VAL A 186 18.91 -1.79 -18.39
C VAL A 186 20.21 -2.26 -19.04
N ALA A 187 20.64 -3.49 -18.77
CA ALA A 187 21.85 -4.06 -19.38
C ALA A 187 21.68 -4.28 -20.89
N GLN A 188 20.51 -4.74 -21.33
CA GLN A 188 20.17 -4.85 -22.75
C GLN A 188 20.30 -3.48 -23.45
N HIS A 189 19.69 -2.43 -22.90
CA HIS A 189 19.79 -1.09 -23.46
C HIS A 189 21.24 -0.55 -23.45
N ALA A 190 21.95 -0.72 -22.32
CA ALA A 190 23.31 -0.22 -22.16
C ALA A 190 24.37 -1.01 -22.95
N ALA A 191 24.01 -2.18 -23.47
CA ALA A 191 24.84 -2.92 -24.43
C ALA A 191 24.86 -2.25 -25.81
N GLU A 192 23.76 -1.60 -26.20
CA GLU A 192 23.61 -0.88 -27.47
C GLU A 192 23.88 0.62 -27.33
N CYS A 193 23.83 1.15 -26.11
CA CYS A 193 24.00 2.56 -25.80
C CYS A 193 25.06 2.79 -24.72
N GLU A 194 26.21 3.34 -25.10
CA GLU A 194 27.32 3.63 -24.18
C GLU A 194 27.17 4.95 -23.40
N ARG A 195 25.99 5.58 -23.48
CA ARG A 195 25.72 6.84 -22.79
C ARG A 195 25.59 6.63 -21.28
N PRO A 196 25.90 7.66 -20.46
CA PRO A 196 25.84 7.55 -19.01
C PRO A 196 24.41 7.29 -18.53
N LEU A 197 24.31 6.43 -17.52
CA LEU A 197 23.08 6.09 -16.81
C LEU A 197 23.01 6.83 -15.49
N GLN A 198 21.84 7.34 -15.14
CA GLN A 198 21.57 8.00 -13.87
C GLN A 198 20.41 7.31 -13.16
N ALA A 199 20.61 6.91 -11.91
CA ALA A 199 19.56 6.33 -11.08
C ALA A 199 18.93 7.40 -10.17
N LYS A 200 17.60 7.46 -10.15
CA LYS A 200 16.82 8.42 -9.35
C LYS A 200 15.69 7.72 -8.60
N VAL A 201 15.53 8.04 -7.31
CA VAL A 201 14.35 7.62 -6.53
C VAL A 201 13.14 8.45 -6.97
N LEU A 202 12.05 7.77 -7.36
CA LEU A 202 10.79 8.41 -7.72
C LEU A 202 9.89 8.58 -6.51
N CYS A 203 9.71 7.52 -5.72
CA CYS A 203 8.97 7.57 -4.47
C CYS A 203 9.36 6.44 -3.52
N LYS A 204 9.00 6.61 -2.25
CA LYS A 204 9.23 5.62 -1.20
C LYS A 204 7.94 4.89 -0.86
N GLU A 205 8.01 3.57 -0.76
CA GLU A 205 6.90 2.72 -0.35
C GLU A 205 7.39 1.42 0.27
N ARG A 206 7.21 1.29 1.60
CA ARG A 206 7.66 0.10 2.34
C ARG A 206 6.76 -1.10 2.05
N HIS A 207 5.47 -0.89 1.79
CA HIS A 207 4.54 -1.98 1.52
C HIS A 207 4.72 -2.51 0.10
N PHE A 208 5.18 -3.76 -0.01
CA PHE A 208 5.45 -4.43 -1.30
C PHE A 208 4.32 -4.28 -2.31
N MET A 209 3.08 -4.61 -1.94
CA MET A 209 1.94 -4.56 -2.87
C MET A 209 1.64 -3.15 -3.36
N ILE A 210 1.70 -2.15 -2.47
CA ILE A 210 1.48 -0.74 -2.86
C ILE A 210 2.63 -0.27 -3.76
N ARG A 211 3.86 -0.77 -3.52
CA ARG A 211 5.01 -0.44 -4.34
C ARG A 211 4.89 -1.02 -5.76
N LYS A 212 4.42 -2.26 -5.92
CA LYS A 212 4.10 -2.85 -7.23
C LYS A 212 3.04 -2.05 -7.99
N ILE A 213 1.99 -1.58 -7.29
CA ILE A 213 0.96 -0.72 -7.89
C ILE A 213 1.57 0.63 -8.32
N LYS A 214 2.44 1.22 -7.49
CA LYS A 214 3.13 2.48 -7.81
C LYS A 214 4.04 2.32 -9.03
N GLU A 215 4.85 1.27 -9.06
CA GLU A 215 5.71 0.89 -10.20
C GLU A 215 4.88 0.77 -11.49
N ALA A 216 3.83 -0.04 -11.49
CA ALA A 216 2.96 -0.22 -12.66
C ALA A 216 2.34 1.10 -13.14
N LEU A 217 1.95 1.98 -12.22
CA LEU A 217 1.42 3.29 -12.57
C LEU A 217 2.49 4.21 -13.19
N TYR A 218 3.74 4.16 -12.73
CA TYR A 218 4.83 4.90 -13.38
C TYR A 218 5.13 4.34 -14.77
N ILE A 219 5.23 3.01 -14.90
CA ILE A 219 5.44 2.31 -16.18
C ILE A 219 4.34 2.71 -17.19
N LYS A 220 3.06 2.65 -16.79
CA LYS A 220 1.92 2.93 -17.68
C LYS A 220 1.86 4.37 -18.20
N HIS A 221 2.35 5.34 -17.44
CA HIS A 221 2.16 6.77 -17.73
C HIS A 221 3.43 7.49 -18.18
N ASN A 222 4.55 6.78 -18.34
CA ASN A 222 5.82 7.35 -18.77
C ASN A 222 6.43 6.48 -19.88
N PRO A 223 7.17 7.07 -20.84
CA PRO A 223 7.99 6.31 -21.77
C PRO A 223 8.96 5.41 -21.00
N HIS A 224 9.16 4.18 -21.48
CA HIS A 224 10.04 3.24 -20.79
C HIS A 224 10.63 2.17 -21.70
N ILE A 225 11.73 1.58 -21.24
CA ILE A 225 12.38 0.41 -21.86
C ILE A 225 12.07 -0.91 -21.13
N ASN A 226 11.10 -0.90 -20.21
CA ASN A 226 10.65 -2.10 -19.51
C ASN A 226 10.12 -3.14 -20.48
N ARG A 227 10.36 -4.42 -20.20
CA ARG A 227 9.80 -5.54 -20.99
C ARG A 227 8.37 -5.88 -20.61
N ASP A 228 8.03 -5.66 -19.35
CA ASP A 228 6.69 -5.85 -18.81
C ASP A 228 5.98 -4.51 -18.55
N ARG A 229 4.66 -4.57 -18.41
CA ARG A 229 3.81 -3.42 -18.06
C ARG A 229 3.53 -3.31 -16.56
N GLY A 230 4.32 -3.98 -15.72
CA GLY A 230 4.08 -4.09 -14.29
C GLY A 230 2.81 -4.89 -13.93
N THR A 231 2.38 -4.76 -12.67
CA THR A 231 1.14 -5.38 -12.18
C THR A 231 -0.09 -4.73 -12.82
N ALA A 232 -1.14 -5.52 -13.08
CA ALA A 232 -2.40 -4.99 -13.58
C ALA A 232 -3.03 -3.99 -12.59
N VAL A 233 -3.33 -2.79 -13.07
CA VAL A 233 -4.00 -1.73 -12.31
C VAL A 233 -5.22 -1.26 -13.08
N SER A 234 -6.38 -1.18 -12.39
CA SER A 234 -7.64 -0.71 -12.97
C SER A 234 -7.49 0.65 -13.64
N ASP A 235 -8.12 0.80 -14.81
CA ASP A 235 -8.12 2.05 -15.58
C ASP A 235 -8.77 3.23 -14.87
N PHE A 236 -9.54 2.99 -13.80
CA PHE A 236 -10.05 4.05 -12.94
C PHE A 236 -8.93 4.96 -12.42
N TRP A 237 -7.77 4.38 -12.11
CA TRP A 237 -6.59 5.13 -11.65
C TRP A 237 -5.98 6.00 -12.75
N THR A 238 -6.13 5.62 -14.03
CA THR A 238 -5.62 6.38 -15.18
C THR A 238 -6.25 7.77 -15.23
N ASN A 239 -7.55 7.87 -14.99
CA ASN A 239 -8.26 9.16 -15.01
C ASN A 239 -7.79 10.08 -13.88
N ILE A 240 -7.57 9.52 -12.68
CA ILE A 240 -7.06 10.28 -11.53
C ILE A 240 -5.63 10.77 -11.80
N VAL A 241 -4.75 9.89 -12.32
CA VAL A 241 -3.37 10.24 -12.65
C VAL A 241 -3.31 11.34 -13.71
N ARG A 242 -4.13 11.24 -14.76
CA ARG A 242 -4.23 12.27 -15.81
C ARG A 242 -4.72 13.61 -15.25
N ALA A 243 -5.75 13.60 -14.42
CA ALA A 243 -6.32 14.82 -13.84
C ALA A 243 -5.40 15.51 -12.83
N THR A 244 -4.59 14.75 -12.10
CA THR A 244 -3.71 15.28 -11.04
C THR A 244 -2.27 15.50 -11.48
N ASN A 245 -1.89 15.07 -12.70
CA ASN A 245 -0.50 14.91 -13.15
C ASN A 245 0.40 14.12 -12.17
N CYS A 246 -0.19 13.43 -11.20
CA CYS A 246 0.54 12.71 -10.18
C CYS A 246 1.23 11.50 -10.84
N ARG A 247 2.58 11.44 -10.79
CA ARG A 247 3.43 10.33 -11.31
C ARG A 247 3.83 10.41 -12.78
N ARG A 248 3.73 11.59 -13.40
CA ARG A 248 4.52 11.90 -14.62
C ARG A 248 5.93 12.32 -14.22
N LEU A 249 6.93 11.74 -14.87
CA LEU A 249 8.36 12.03 -14.64
C LEU A 249 8.83 13.25 -15.44
N TYR A 250 8.09 13.60 -16.49
CA TYR A 250 8.27 14.81 -17.27
C TYR A 250 7.09 15.73 -16.97
N GLU A 251 7.35 16.85 -16.30
CA GLU A 251 6.44 17.98 -16.35
C GLU A 251 6.40 18.45 -17.81
N LEU A 252 5.20 18.63 -18.37
CA LEU A 252 5.08 19.63 -19.42
C LEU A 252 5.52 20.93 -18.75
N ARG A 253 6.73 21.41 -19.05
CA ARG A 253 6.97 22.86 -18.98
C ARG A 253 5.81 23.45 -19.75
N ALA A 254 4.94 24.19 -19.06
CA ALA A 254 4.06 25.09 -19.78
C ALA A 254 5.00 25.93 -20.68
N PRO A 255 4.88 25.88 -22.02
CA PRO A 255 5.43 26.95 -22.82
C PRO A 255 4.77 28.22 -22.30
N GLY A 256 5.58 29.22 -21.95
CA GLY A 256 5.10 30.41 -21.28
C GLY A 256 3.96 31.06 -22.05
N GLU A 257 2.85 31.26 -21.33
CA GLU A 257 1.82 32.30 -21.52
C GLU A 257 1.25 32.60 -20.12
#